data_AF-A0ABD4W6M4-F1
#
_entry.id   AF-A0ABD4W6M4-F1
#
_cell.length_a   1.000
_cell.length_b   1.000
_cell.length_c   1.000
_cell.angle_alpha   90.00
_cell.angle_beta   90.00
_cell.angle_gamma   90.00
#
_symmetry.space_group_name_H-M   'P 1'
#
loop_
_entity.id
_entity.type
_entity.pdbx_description
1 polymer ?
#
loop_
_entity_poly.entity_id
_entity_poly.type
_entity_poly.pdbx_seq_one_letter_code
_entity_poly.pdbx_strand_id
1 'polypeptide(L)' 'LLRKRKAEMPGKPNYLSVPSALKELEKIELIRQPNGNYKLDHAVTATQKVILGAFGLDEEWIKAQARQIG' A
#
# COMPACT_ATOMS: atom_id res chain seq x y z
N LEU A 1 0.18 -0.65 15.18
CA LEU A 1 -0.70 -0.55 13.98
C LEU A 1 -0.96 -1.92 13.35
N LEU A 2 0.01 -2.53 12.66
CA LEU A 2 -0.18 -3.87 12.03
C LEU A 2 -0.63 -4.98 12.98
N ARG A 3 -0.03 -5.08 14.18
CA ARG A 3 -0.44 -6.06 15.20
C ARG A 3 -1.90 -5.88 15.65
N LYS A 4 -2.36 -4.63 15.76
CA LYS A 4 -3.74 -4.30 16.14
C LYS A 4 -4.69 -4.72 15.02
N ARG A 5 -4.39 -4.32 13.78
CA ARG A 5 -5.16 -4.75 12.59
C ARG A 5 -5.26 -6.27 12.48
N LYS A 6 -4.17 -6.99 12.79
CA LYS A 6 -4.14 -8.46 12.78
C LYS A 6 -5.07 -9.08 13.82
N ALA A 7 -5.21 -8.46 15.00
CA ALA A 7 -6.12 -8.95 16.05
C ALA A 7 -7.60 -8.72 15.72
N GLU A 8 -7.91 -7.73 14.87
CA GLU A 8 -9.28 -7.39 14.45
C GLU A 8 -9.79 -8.23 13.27
N MET A 9 -8.90 -8.98 12.59
CA MET A 9 -9.28 -9.76 11.41
C MET A 9 -9.72 -11.18 11.78
N PRO A 10 -10.74 -11.73 11.10
CA PRO A 10 -11.03 -13.15 11.19
C PRO A 10 -9.86 -13.93 10.57
N GLY A 11 -9.08 -14.60 11.42
CA GLY A 11 -7.91 -15.40 11.03
C GLY A 11 -6.55 -14.79 11.41
N LYS A 12 -5.47 -15.51 11.08
CA LYS A 12 -4.08 -15.07 11.36
C LYS A 12 -3.34 -14.79 10.05
N PRO A 13 -3.61 -13.66 9.37
CA PRO A 13 -2.88 -13.31 8.14
C PRO A 13 -1.37 -13.27 8.40
N ASN A 14 -0.60 -13.84 7.47
CA ASN A 14 0.86 -13.90 7.51
C ASN A 14 1.51 -12.59 7.01
N TYR A 15 0.78 -11.76 6.27
CA TYR A 15 1.26 -10.50 5.70
C TYR A 15 1.19 -9.29 6.65
N LEU A 16 0.55 -9.42 7.83
CA LEU A 16 0.50 -8.35 8.86
C LEU A 16 1.66 -8.41 9.88
N SER A 17 2.80 -8.94 9.45
CA SER A 17 4.08 -8.79 10.15
C SER A 17 4.87 -7.65 9.52
N VAL A 18 5.78 -6.99 10.26
CA VAL A 18 6.57 -5.88 9.70
C VAL A 18 7.37 -6.30 8.46
N PRO A 19 8.14 -7.41 8.48
CA PRO A 19 8.89 -7.82 7.29
C PRO A 19 7.99 -8.20 6.11
N SER A 20 6.86 -8.87 6.36
CA SER A 20 5.94 -9.26 5.29
C SER A 20 5.21 -8.06 4.69
N ALA A 21 4.79 -7.11 5.54
CA ALA A 21 4.12 -5.90 5.08
C ALA A 21 5.03 -5.06 4.18
N LEU A 22 6.32 -4.92 4.55
CA LEU A 22 7.31 -4.25 3.70
C LEU A 22 7.43 -4.93 2.34
N LYS A 23 7.62 -6.26 2.31
CA LYS A 23 7.69 -7.02 1.05
C LYS A 23 6.45 -6.88 0.17
N GLU A 24 5.26 -6.72 0.76
CA GLU A 24 4.03 -6.49 -0.01
C GLU A 24 3.93 -5.05 -0.54
N LEU A 25 4.35 -4.06 0.25
CA LEU A 25 4.33 -2.65 -0.15
C LEU A 25 5.42 -2.31 -1.17
N GLU A 26 6.57 -3.00 -1.15
CA GLU A 26 7.64 -2.87 -2.15
C GLU A 26 7.18 -3.20 -3.58
N LYS A 27 6.11 -3.99 -3.73
CA LYS A 27 5.51 -4.31 -5.04
C LYS A 27 4.65 -3.17 -5.62
N ILE A 28 4.47 -2.06 -4.89
CA ILE A 28 3.76 -0.90 -5.40
C ILE A 28 4.74 -0.10 -6.27
N GLU A 29 4.56 -0.18 -7.58
CA GLU A 29 5.43 0.48 -8.55
C GLU A 29 4.77 1.75 -9.12
N LEU A 30 5.62 2.74 -9.40
CA LEU A 30 5.22 3.99 -10.04
C LEU A 30 5.85 4.09 -11.43
N ILE A 31 5.05 4.54 -12.39
CA ILE A 31 5.49 4.79 -13.76
C ILE A 31 5.44 6.29 -14.07
N ARG A 32 6.57 6.83 -14.54
CA ARG A 32 6.68 8.22 -14.98
C ARG A 32 5.95 8.43 -16.29
N GLN A 33 5.07 9.42 -16.33
CA GLN A 33 4.31 9.81 -17.53
C GLN A 33 5.08 10.84 -18.37
N PRO A 34 4.72 11.02 -19.66
CA PRO A 34 5.37 12.00 -20.54
C PRO A 34 5.31 13.45 -20.06
N ASN A 35 4.27 13.81 -19.30
CA ASN A 35 4.10 15.14 -18.70
C ASN A 35 4.93 15.34 -17.41
N GLY A 36 5.77 14.36 -17.04
CA GLY A 36 6.67 14.42 -15.89
C GLY A 36 6.11 13.90 -14.57
N ASN A 37 4.80 13.70 -14.46
CA ASN A 37 4.19 13.20 -13.23
C ASN A 37 4.33 11.67 -13.08
N TYR A 38 4.21 11.16 -11.85
CA TYR A 38 4.15 9.72 -11.61
C TYR A 38 2.71 9.28 -11.35
N LYS A 39 2.40 8.06 -11.79
CA LYS A 39 1.17 7.35 -11.47
C LYS A 39 1.50 5.93 -11.03
N LEU A 40 0.55 5.26 -10.37
CA LEU A 40 0.63 3.83 -10.10
C LEU A 40 0.73 3.05 -11.42
N ASP A 41 1.71 2.16 -11.52
CA ASP A 41 1.86 1.27 -12.67
C ASP A 41 0.80 0.16 -12.66
N HIS A 42 0.47 -0.33 -11.46
CA HIS A 42 -0.55 -1.35 -11.22
C HIS A 42 -1.56 -0.91 -10.15
N ALA A 43 -2.74 -1.54 -10.18
CA ALA A 43 -3.74 -1.33 -9.14
C ALA A 43 -3.24 -1.87 -7.79
N VAL A 44 -3.58 -1.19 -6.70
CA VAL A 44 -3.25 -1.64 -5.34
C VAL A 44 -4.05 -2.92 -5.04
N THR A 45 -3.36 -3.99 -4.68
CA THR A 45 -3.96 -5.29 -4.35
C THR A 45 -4.75 -5.26 -3.04
N ALA A 46 -5.66 -6.21 -2.83
CA ALA A 46 -6.43 -6.31 -1.59
C ALA A 46 -5.54 -6.42 -0.34
N THR A 47 -4.45 -7.20 -0.42
CA THR A 47 -3.47 -7.35 0.66
C THR A 47 -2.80 -6.03 1.00
N GLN A 48 -2.34 -5.28 -0.02
CA GLN A 48 -1.74 -3.96 0.18
C GLN A 48 -2.76 -2.97 0.78
N LYS A 49 -4.01 -2.97 0.31
CA LYS A 49 -5.09 -2.14 0.89
C LYS A 49 -5.31 -2.42 2.38
N VAL A 50 -5.26 -3.69 2.80
CA VAL A 50 -5.38 -4.06 4.21
C VAL A 50 -4.21 -3.55 5.04
N ILE A 51 -2.98 -3.64 4.50
CA ILE A 51 -1.76 -3.13 5.16
C ILE A 51 -1.84 -1.61 5.29
N LEU A 52 -2.14 -0.89 4.22
CA LEU A 52 -2.27 0.57 4.19
C LEU A 52 -3.36 1.07 5.13
N GLY A 53 -4.51 0.39 5.13
CA GLY A 53 -5.62 0.69 6.03
C GLY A 53 -5.25 0.54 7.51
N ALA A 54 -4.27 -0.31 7.85
CA ALA A 54 -3.75 -0.38 9.22
C ALA A 54 -3.06 0.92 9.69
N PHE A 55 -2.66 1.78 8.75
CA PHE A 55 -2.07 3.09 8.97
C PHE A 55 -3.05 4.24 8.66
N GLY A 56 -4.32 3.95 8.37
CA GLY A 56 -5.30 4.96 7.97
C GLY A 56 -5.06 5.53 6.58
N LEU A 57 -4.36 4.79 5.71
CA LEU A 57 -4.08 5.17 4.32
C LEU A 57 -4.97 4.37 3.37
N ASP A 58 -5.36 5.00 2.27
CA ASP A 58 -6.15 4.39 1.21
C ASP A 58 -5.48 4.55 -0.17
N GLU A 59 -6.13 4.02 -1.20
CA GLU A 59 -5.63 4.08 -2.57
C GLU A 59 -5.62 5.50 -3.13
N GLU A 60 -6.54 6.37 -2.71
CA GLU A 60 -6.58 7.76 -3.15
C GLU A 60 -5.39 8.54 -2.61
N TRP A 61 -5.03 8.31 -1.35
CA TRP A 61 -3.85 8.89 -0.74
C TRP A 61 -2.57 8.52 -1.51
N ILE A 62 -2.41 7.24 -1.89
CA ILE A 62 -1.25 6.80 -2.69
C ILE A 62 -1.22 7.48 -4.05
N LYS A 63 -2.37 7.55 -4.74
CA LYS A 63 -2.46 8.24 -6.04
C LYS A 63 -2.12 9.72 -5.91
N ALA A 64 -2.50 10.36 -4.82
CA ALA A 64 -2.15 11.75 -4.54
C ALA A 64 -0.64 11.91 -4.31
N GLN A 65 -0.03 11.04 -3.50
CA GLN A 65 1.42 11.04 -3.25
C GLN A 65 2.24 10.79 -4.51
N ALA A 66 1.82 9.86 -5.37
CA ALA A 66 2.49 9.60 -6.65
C ALA A 66 2.61 10.88 -7.49
N ARG A 67 1.54 11.69 -7.55
CA ARG A 67 1.55 12.95 -8.31
C ARG A 67 2.46 14.03 -7.73
N GLN A 68 2.86 13.93 -6.47
CA GLN A 68 3.73 14.91 -5.78
C GLN A 68 5.24 14.59 -5.90
N ILE A 69 5.60 13.41 -6.42
CA ILE A 69 7.01 13.00 -6.56
C ILE A 69 7.72 13.73 -7.71
N GLY A 70 6.98 14.12 -8.76
CA GLY A 70 7.50 14.73 -9.97
C GLY A 70 7.37 16.24 -10.00
#